data_AF-A0A376D4F2-F1
#
_entry.id   AF-A0A376D4F2-F1
#
_cell.length_a   1.000
_cell.length_b   1.000
_cell.length_c   1.000
_cell.angle_alpha   90.00
_cell.angle_beta   90.00
_cell.angle_gamma   90.00
#
_symmetry.space_group_name_H-M   'P 1'
#
loop_
_entity.id
_entity.type
_entity.pdbx_description
1 polymer ?
#
loop_
_entity_poly.entity_id
_entity_poly.type
_entity_poly.pdbx_seq_one_letter_code
_entity_poly.pdbx_strand_id
1 'polypeptide(L)'
;MTIYTLSHGPLKLDVSDQGGVIEGFWRDTTPLLRPGKKSGVATDASCFPLVPFANRVSGNRFVWQGREYQLQPNVEWDAHYLHGDAWLGQWQCVSRSEDSLCLVYEHRSGVYHYRVSQAFHLTADTLTVTLSVTNKGQRRCHLVPAGILIFRCHHKRGFRRRRAVTGGSRSSGWRVSFASSYRRNWILTSSRRYRASG
;
A
#
# COMPACT_ATOMS: atom_id res chain seq x y z
N MET A 1 18.73 -3.06 3.33
CA MET A 1 17.71 -2.02 3.12
C MET A 1 18.29 -0.96 2.19
N THR A 2 17.57 -0.63 1.14
CA THR A 2 17.92 0.39 0.15
C THR A 2 16.85 1.46 0.12
N ILE A 3 17.25 2.73 0.13
CA ILE A 3 16.36 3.88 -0.03
C ILE A 3 16.52 4.46 -1.44
N TYR A 4 15.40 4.58 -2.15
CA TYR A 4 15.29 5.22 -3.45
C TYR A 4 14.74 6.62 -3.27
N THR A 5 15.52 7.63 -3.66
CA THR A 5 15.07 9.02 -3.69
C THR A 5 14.63 9.39 -5.11
N LEU A 6 13.44 9.95 -5.22
CA LEU A 6 12.91 10.57 -6.42
C LEU A 6 12.75 12.07 -6.20
N SER A 7 12.93 12.85 -7.26
CA SER A 7 12.73 14.30 -7.27
C SER A 7 12.10 14.77 -8.58
N HIS A 8 11.22 15.76 -8.49
CA HIS A 8 10.74 16.50 -9.65
C HIS A 8 10.33 17.92 -9.23
N GLY A 9 11.09 18.93 -9.66
CA GLY A 9 10.89 20.31 -9.21
C GLY A 9 11.01 20.42 -7.69
N PRO A 10 10.01 20.99 -6.99
CA PRO A 10 10.07 21.16 -5.53
C PRO A 10 9.74 19.88 -4.76
N LEU A 11 9.28 18.81 -5.42
CA LEU A 11 8.86 17.58 -4.76
C LEU A 11 10.02 16.59 -4.62
N LYS A 12 10.12 15.98 -3.43
CA LYS A 12 11.07 14.91 -3.11
C LYS A 12 10.35 13.75 -2.43
N LEU A 13 10.64 12.52 -2.85
CA LEU A 13 10.10 11.29 -2.27
C LEU A 13 11.23 10.33 -1.92
N ASP A 14 11.23 9.78 -0.70
CA ASP A 14 12.08 8.66 -0.31
C ASP A 14 11.22 7.39 -0.16
N VAL A 15 11.64 6.29 -0.79
CA VAL A 15 10.95 4.99 -0.76
C VAL A 15 11.95 3.89 -0.36
N SER A 16 11.58 3.00 0.54
CA SER A 16 12.41 1.86 0.98
C SER A 16 12.03 0.57 0.25
N ASP A 17 13.03 -0.27 -0.04
CA ASP A 17 12.82 -1.65 -0.50
C ASP A 17 12.25 -2.57 0.60
N GLN A 18 12.45 -2.23 1.88
CA GLN A 18 11.85 -2.95 3.00
C GLN A 18 10.40 -2.51 3.17
N GLY A 19 9.47 -3.44 3.00
CA GLY A 19 8.03 -3.20 3.08
C GLY A 19 7.45 -2.35 1.95
N GLY A 20 8.28 -1.89 0.99
CA GLY A 20 7.83 -1.01 -0.10
C GLY A 20 7.25 0.29 0.43
N VAL A 21 7.80 0.80 1.53
CA VAL A 21 7.25 1.92 2.29
C VAL A 21 7.75 3.27 1.77
N ILE A 22 6.94 4.30 1.90
CA ILE A 22 7.41 5.68 1.75
C ILE A 22 8.05 6.07 3.08
N GLU A 23 9.31 6.48 3.04
CA GLU A 23 10.07 6.99 4.19
C GLU A 23 9.98 8.52 4.31
N GLY A 24 9.54 9.20 3.26
CA GLY A 24 9.10 10.58 3.38
C GLY A 24 8.72 11.20 2.05
N PHE A 25 7.93 12.26 2.15
CA PHE A 25 7.47 13.03 1.00
C PHE A 25 7.47 14.50 1.38
N TRP A 26 8.17 15.32 0.62
CA TRP A 26 8.42 16.73 0.91
C TRP A 26 8.11 17.61 -0.28
N ARG A 27 7.77 18.87 0.01
CA ARG A 27 7.89 19.99 -0.91
C ARG A 27 8.92 20.96 -0.35
N ASP A 28 10.02 21.17 -1.07
CA ASP A 28 11.20 21.87 -0.57
C ASP A 28 11.64 21.25 0.77
N THR A 29 11.68 22.04 1.84
CA THR A 29 11.97 21.57 3.21
C THR A 29 10.72 21.15 3.99
N THR A 30 9.52 21.36 3.45
CA THR A 30 8.26 21.09 4.16
C THR A 30 7.83 19.63 4.03
N PRO A 31 7.73 18.86 5.13
CA PRO A 31 7.22 17.50 5.08
C PRO A 31 5.71 17.47 4.79
N LEU A 32 5.32 16.79 3.70
CA LEU A 32 3.92 16.55 3.34
C LEU A 32 3.37 15.30 4.02
N LEU A 33 4.22 14.30 4.27
CA LEU A 33 3.94 13.14 5.12
C LEU A 33 4.80 13.17 6.37
N ARG A 34 4.41 12.41 7.41
CA ARG A 34 5.27 12.22 8.59
C ARG A 34 6.62 11.62 8.13
N PRO A 35 7.78 12.24 8.41
CA PRO A 35 9.06 11.62 8.09
C PRO A 35 9.21 10.27 8.78
N GLY A 36 9.55 9.26 8.00
CA GLY A 36 9.86 7.92 8.50
C GLY A 36 11.22 7.88 9.19
N LYS A 37 11.41 6.89 10.07
CA LYS A 37 12.69 6.70 10.78
C LYS A 37 13.75 5.98 9.95
N LYS A 38 13.40 5.42 8.77
CA LYS A 38 14.30 4.59 7.97
C LYS A 38 14.88 3.42 8.79
N SER A 39 14.05 2.83 9.66
CA SER A 39 14.45 1.75 10.57
C SER A 39 14.27 0.35 9.97
N GLY A 40 13.67 0.24 8.78
CA GLY A 40 13.22 -1.03 8.20
C GLY A 40 11.92 -1.55 8.81
N VAL A 41 11.37 -0.88 9.84
CA VAL A 41 10.09 -1.23 10.44
C VAL A 41 8.98 -0.40 9.79
N ALA A 42 8.04 -1.05 9.11
CA ALA A 42 7.01 -0.36 8.33
C ALA A 42 6.10 0.58 9.16
N THR A 43 5.87 0.29 10.44
CA THR A 43 5.09 1.18 11.33
C THR A 43 5.79 2.49 11.69
N ASP A 44 7.12 2.55 11.53
CA ASP A 44 7.92 3.76 11.72
C ASP A 44 8.04 4.62 10.46
N ALA A 45 7.57 4.12 9.30
CA ALA A 45 7.63 4.80 8.02
C ALA A 45 6.46 5.81 7.84
N SER A 46 6.49 6.57 6.75
CA SER A 46 5.42 7.51 6.41
C SER A 46 4.15 6.82 5.91
N CYS A 47 4.33 5.75 5.14
CA CYS A 47 3.26 5.12 4.37
C CYS A 47 3.63 3.70 3.99
N PHE A 48 2.71 2.74 4.08
CA PHE A 48 2.98 1.36 3.65
C PHE A 48 1.81 0.74 2.86
N PRO A 49 2.09 -0.16 1.90
CA PRO A 49 1.06 -0.79 1.07
C PRO A 49 0.25 -1.83 1.86
N LEU A 50 -1.05 -1.94 1.58
CA LEU A 50 -1.96 -2.91 2.21
C LEU A 50 -2.38 -3.97 1.18
N VAL A 51 -1.60 -5.05 1.09
CA VAL A 51 -1.76 -6.10 0.09
C VAL A 51 -1.49 -7.46 0.76
N PRO A 52 -2.39 -8.46 0.60
CA PRO A 52 -3.49 -8.49 -0.36
C PRO A 52 -4.81 -7.87 0.09
N PHE A 53 -4.96 -7.50 1.37
CA PHE A 53 -6.12 -6.78 1.91
C PHE A 53 -5.72 -5.88 3.09
N ALA A 54 -6.66 -5.06 3.59
CA ALA A 54 -6.43 -4.18 4.72
C ALA A 54 -7.11 -4.69 5.99
N ASN A 55 -6.50 -4.35 7.14
CA ASN A 55 -7.00 -4.64 8.47
C ASN A 55 -6.96 -6.14 8.80
N ARG A 56 -7.76 -6.56 9.76
CA ARG A 56 -7.80 -7.91 10.32
C ARG A 56 -8.91 -8.74 9.69
N VAL A 57 -8.70 -10.05 9.64
CA VAL A 57 -9.78 -11.02 9.42
C VAL A 57 -10.23 -11.54 10.78
N SER A 58 -11.51 -11.36 11.09
CA SER A 58 -12.08 -11.82 12.37
C SER A 58 -11.88 -13.33 12.53
N GLY A 59 -11.29 -13.75 13.65
CA GLY A 59 -11.03 -15.16 13.95
C GLY A 59 -10.03 -15.84 13.01
N ASN A 60 -9.26 -15.07 12.25
CA ASN A 60 -8.26 -15.53 11.27
C ASN A 60 -8.77 -16.60 10.30
N ARG A 61 -10.07 -16.62 10.01
CA ARG A 61 -10.66 -17.62 9.12
C ARG A 61 -11.73 -17.01 8.25
N PHE A 62 -11.90 -17.56 7.06
CA PHE A 62 -12.98 -17.17 6.15
C PHE A 62 -13.34 -18.32 5.22
N VAL A 63 -14.58 -18.34 4.75
CA VAL A 63 -15.05 -19.31 3.75
C VAL A 63 -15.08 -18.64 2.38
N TRP A 64 -14.46 -19.27 1.38
CA TRP A 64 -14.49 -18.82 0.00
C TRP A 64 -14.74 -20.00 -0.93
N GLN A 65 -15.75 -19.89 -1.80
CA GLN A 65 -16.17 -20.97 -2.72
C GLN A 65 -16.37 -22.32 -2.00
N GLY A 66 -17.03 -22.28 -0.83
CA GLY A 66 -17.34 -23.47 -0.03
C GLY A 66 -16.16 -24.09 0.71
N ARG A 67 -14.97 -23.46 0.70
CA ARG A 67 -13.79 -23.93 1.42
C ARG A 67 -13.40 -22.96 2.53
N GLU A 68 -13.10 -23.50 3.70
CA GLU A 68 -12.54 -22.74 4.82
C GLU A 68 -11.04 -22.50 4.60
N TYR A 69 -10.61 -21.27 4.84
CA TYR A 69 -9.23 -20.83 4.83
C TYR A 69 -8.89 -20.27 6.20
N GLN A 70 -7.72 -20.66 6.72
CA GLN A 70 -7.20 -20.18 8.00
C GLN A 70 -5.89 -19.41 7.78
N LEU A 71 -5.77 -18.29 8.46
CA LEU A 71 -4.62 -17.39 8.45
C LEU A 71 -3.88 -17.56 9.78
N GLN A 72 -2.56 -17.40 9.73
CA GLN A 72 -1.72 -17.35 10.93
C GLN A 72 -1.34 -15.91 11.22
N PRO A 73 -1.11 -15.53 12.49
CA PRO A 73 -0.59 -14.20 12.81
C PRO A 73 0.70 -13.91 12.04
N ASN A 74 0.83 -12.70 11.50
CA ASN A 74 1.99 -12.28 10.71
C ASN A 74 2.92 -11.30 11.45
N VAL A 75 2.54 -10.88 12.66
CA VAL A 75 3.34 -10.03 13.54
C VAL A 75 3.25 -10.56 14.98
N GLU A 76 4.31 -10.40 15.77
CA GLU A 76 4.37 -10.96 17.13
C GLU A 76 3.42 -10.27 18.12
N TRP A 77 3.08 -9.01 17.86
CA TRP A 77 2.31 -8.16 18.78
C TRP A 77 0.79 -8.17 18.52
N ASP A 78 0.30 -8.88 17.51
CA ASP A 78 -1.13 -9.03 17.22
C ASP A 78 -1.47 -10.51 16.96
N ALA A 79 -2.50 -11.02 17.64
CA ALA A 79 -2.98 -12.39 17.44
C ALA A 79 -3.71 -12.56 16.09
N HIS A 80 -4.01 -11.48 15.37
CA HIS A 80 -4.67 -11.52 14.08
C HIS A 80 -3.71 -11.24 12.93
N TYR A 81 -3.94 -11.93 11.81
CA TYR A 81 -3.32 -11.57 10.54
C TYR A 81 -3.71 -10.14 10.16
N LEU A 82 -2.71 -9.27 10.01
CA LEU A 82 -2.89 -7.84 9.90
C LEU A 82 -2.30 -7.29 8.60
N HIS A 83 -3.10 -6.55 7.84
CA HIS A 83 -2.64 -5.71 6.71
C HIS A 83 -1.96 -6.43 5.53
N GLY A 84 -1.94 -7.75 5.53
CA GLY A 84 -1.27 -8.53 4.48
C GLY A 84 0.21 -8.74 4.76
N ASP A 85 0.96 -9.20 3.76
CA ASP A 85 2.38 -9.56 3.89
C ASP A 85 3.30 -8.54 3.22
N ALA A 86 2.78 -7.78 2.25
CA ALA A 86 3.60 -6.95 1.39
C ALA A 86 4.35 -5.84 2.15
N TRP A 87 3.78 -5.34 3.26
CA TRP A 87 4.42 -4.35 4.13
C TRP A 87 5.55 -4.91 5.00
N LEU A 88 5.67 -6.23 5.13
CA LEU A 88 6.73 -6.92 5.88
C LEU A 88 7.81 -7.50 4.95
N GLY A 89 7.49 -7.66 3.67
CA GLY A 89 8.39 -8.27 2.69
C GLY A 89 9.47 -7.33 2.16
N GLN A 90 10.54 -7.90 1.63
CA GLN A 90 11.53 -7.17 0.84
C GLN A 90 11.11 -7.10 -0.63
N TRP A 91 11.05 -5.89 -1.16
CA TRP A 91 10.68 -5.59 -2.53
C TRP A 91 11.92 -5.48 -3.42
N GLN A 92 11.77 -5.82 -4.70
CA GLN A 92 12.80 -5.69 -5.72
C GLN A 92 12.51 -4.46 -6.59
N CYS A 93 13.50 -3.60 -6.78
CA CYS A 93 13.41 -2.52 -7.77
C CYS A 93 13.54 -3.10 -9.18
N VAL A 94 12.56 -2.81 -10.04
CA VAL A 94 12.53 -3.29 -11.44
C VAL A 94 12.67 -2.17 -12.45
N SER A 95 12.46 -0.91 -12.04
CA SER A 95 12.68 0.27 -12.88
C SER A 95 12.85 1.49 -12.00
N ARG A 96 13.76 2.40 -12.38
CA ARG A 96 14.00 3.67 -11.69
C ARG A 96 14.44 4.75 -12.67
N SER A 97 13.91 5.96 -12.49
CA SER A 97 14.40 7.22 -13.07
C SER A 97 14.57 8.25 -11.93
N GLU A 98 14.79 9.52 -12.30
CA GLU A 98 14.82 10.63 -11.34
C GLU A 98 13.46 10.89 -10.69
N ASP A 99 12.37 10.73 -11.45
CA ASP A 99 10.99 11.06 -11.06
C ASP A 99 10.07 9.84 -10.92
N SER A 100 10.56 8.63 -11.22
CA SER A 100 9.77 7.40 -11.18
C SER A 100 10.49 6.22 -10.56
N LEU A 101 9.72 5.34 -9.92
CA LEU A 101 10.21 4.09 -9.33
C LEU A 101 9.16 3.00 -9.48
N CYS A 102 9.58 1.79 -9.82
CA CYS A 102 8.72 0.61 -9.77
C CYS A 102 9.37 -0.47 -8.92
N LEU A 103 8.67 -0.85 -7.85
CA LEU A 103 9.02 -1.96 -6.98
C LEU A 103 8.08 -3.14 -7.23
N VAL A 104 8.60 -4.35 -7.09
CA VAL A 104 7.81 -5.60 -7.18
C VAL A 104 8.03 -6.41 -5.91
N TYR A 105 6.99 -7.08 -5.45
CA TYR A 105 7.05 -8.08 -4.40
C TYR A 105 6.27 -9.32 -4.84
N GLU A 106 6.81 -10.50 -4.55
CA GLU A 106 6.16 -11.77 -4.78
C GLU A 106 5.97 -12.51 -3.46
N HIS A 107 4.72 -12.82 -3.14
CA HIS A 107 4.35 -13.65 -2.00
C HIS A 107 3.98 -15.06 -2.50
N ARG A 108 4.64 -16.07 -1.94
CA ARG A 108 4.55 -17.48 -2.39
C ARG A 108 4.25 -18.45 -1.24
N SER A 109 3.91 -17.93 -0.06
CA SER A 109 3.63 -18.72 1.14
C SER A 109 2.21 -18.47 1.65
N GLY A 110 1.73 -19.34 2.53
CA GLY A 110 0.41 -19.20 3.16
C GLY A 110 -0.76 -19.36 2.20
N VAL A 111 -1.87 -18.68 2.50
CA VAL A 111 -3.14 -18.80 1.76
C VAL A 111 -3.12 -18.03 0.44
N TYR A 112 -2.39 -16.91 0.38
CA TYR A 112 -2.41 -16.00 -0.75
C TYR A 112 -1.11 -16.07 -1.52
N HIS A 113 -1.16 -16.46 -2.80
CA HIS A 113 0.01 -16.40 -3.67
C HIS A 113 -0.21 -15.30 -4.70
N TYR A 114 0.62 -14.27 -4.69
CA TYR A 114 0.44 -13.12 -5.56
C TYR A 114 1.76 -12.45 -5.92
N ARG A 115 1.73 -11.74 -7.05
CA ARG A 115 2.74 -10.75 -7.41
C ARG A 115 2.11 -9.38 -7.33
N VAL A 116 2.75 -8.45 -6.64
CA VAL A 116 2.34 -7.04 -6.58
C VAL A 116 3.43 -6.16 -7.15
N SER A 117 3.05 -5.18 -7.95
CA SER A 117 3.91 -4.07 -8.36
C SER A 117 3.40 -2.77 -7.74
N GLN A 118 4.33 -1.96 -7.24
CA GLN A 118 4.07 -0.64 -6.71
C GLN A 118 4.90 0.37 -7.51
N ALA A 119 4.19 1.22 -8.28
CA ALA A 119 4.79 2.24 -9.12
C ALA A 119 4.56 3.63 -8.52
N PHE A 120 5.62 4.42 -8.45
CA PHE A 120 5.65 5.80 -7.98
C PHE A 120 6.05 6.70 -9.15
N HIS A 121 5.37 7.82 -9.29
CA HIS A 121 5.68 8.83 -10.30
C HIS A 121 5.45 10.22 -9.72
N LEU A 122 6.46 11.08 -9.81
CA LEU A 122 6.40 12.48 -9.46
C LEU A 122 6.14 13.32 -10.71
N THR A 123 5.38 14.37 -10.52
CA THR A 123 5.26 15.52 -11.44
C THR A 123 5.59 16.77 -10.64
N ALA A 124 5.49 17.95 -11.24
CA ALA A 124 5.80 19.21 -10.54
C ALA A 124 5.00 19.43 -9.23
N ASP A 125 3.78 18.89 -9.12
CA ASP A 125 2.89 19.12 -7.98
C ASP A 125 2.19 17.87 -7.42
N THR A 126 2.38 16.71 -8.07
CA THR A 126 1.64 15.50 -7.76
C THR A 126 2.54 14.28 -7.65
N LEU A 127 2.39 13.52 -6.56
CA LEU A 127 2.87 12.15 -6.46
C LEU A 127 1.74 11.19 -6.84
N THR A 128 1.99 10.27 -7.76
CA THR A 128 1.06 9.19 -8.07
C THR A 128 1.65 7.84 -7.68
N VAL A 129 0.90 7.07 -6.89
CA VAL A 129 1.25 5.71 -6.49
C VAL A 129 0.21 4.74 -7.04
N THR A 130 0.68 3.72 -7.75
CA THR A 130 -0.17 2.68 -8.34
C THR A 130 0.23 1.31 -7.82
N LEU A 131 -0.73 0.57 -7.26
CA LEU A 131 -0.57 -0.82 -6.88
C LEU A 131 -1.29 -1.70 -7.89
N SER A 132 -0.60 -2.69 -8.45
CA SER A 132 -1.20 -3.73 -9.29
C SER A 132 -0.89 -5.09 -8.72
N VAL A 133 -1.92 -5.88 -8.45
CA VAL A 133 -1.80 -7.21 -7.84
C VAL A 133 -2.30 -8.24 -8.83
N THR A 134 -1.50 -9.28 -9.04
CA THR A 134 -1.82 -10.42 -9.89
C THR A 134 -1.87 -11.68 -9.04
N ASN A 135 -2.97 -12.43 -9.13
CA ASN A 135 -3.04 -13.74 -8.49
C ASN A 135 -2.07 -14.73 -9.15
N LYS A 136 -1.20 -15.34 -8.36
CA LYS A 136 -0.26 -16.40 -8.79
C LYS A 136 -0.59 -17.75 -8.17
N GLY A 137 -1.63 -17.83 -7.34
CA GLY A 137 -2.14 -19.09 -6.81
C GLY A 137 -2.76 -19.96 -7.88
N GLN A 138 -2.69 -21.28 -7.68
CA GLN A 138 -3.35 -22.26 -8.54
C GLN A 138 -4.89 -22.08 -8.55
N ARG A 139 -5.45 -21.42 -7.52
CA ARG A 139 -6.88 -21.18 -7.37
C ARG A 139 -7.17 -19.68 -7.35
N ARG A 140 -8.34 -19.30 -7.86
CA ARG A 140 -8.85 -17.93 -7.76
C ARG A 140 -9.24 -17.62 -6.32
N CYS A 141 -8.27 -17.27 -5.48
CA CYS A 141 -8.50 -16.66 -4.18
C CYS A 141 -8.96 -15.20 -4.34
N HIS A 142 -9.77 -14.73 -3.40
CA HIS A 142 -10.25 -13.34 -3.38
C HIS A 142 -9.09 -12.39 -3.10
N LEU A 143 -8.47 -11.85 -4.15
CA LEU A 143 -7.50 -10.77 -4.04
C LEU A 143 -8.22 -9.45 -4.23
N VAL A 144 -8.31 -8.65 -3.18
CA VAL A 144 -8.84 -7.29 -3.25
C VAL A 144 -7.81 -6.36 -2.64
N PRO A 145 -6.93 -5.76 -3.46
CA PRO A 145 -5.96 -4.80 -2.96
C PRO A 145 -6.75 -3.70 -2.24
N ALA A 146 -6.49 -3.50 -0.96
CA ALA A 146 -7.30 -2.60 -0.16
C ALA A 146 -6.81 -1.15 -0.22
N GLY A 147 -5.57 -0.95 -0.68
CA GLY A 147 -4.97 0.36 -0.93
C GLY A 147 -3.63 0.52 -0.23
N ILE A 148 -3.36 1.74 0.24
CA ILE A 148 -2.15 2.13 0.94
C ILE A 148 -2.58 2.79 2.26
N LEU A 149 -1.90 2.47 3.37
CA LEU A 149 -2.09 3.17 4.65
C LEU A 149 -1.16 4.37 4.72
N ILE A 150 -1.72 5.55 4.98
CA ILE A 150 -0.99 6.83 5.03
C ILE A 150 -0.99 7.35 6.46
N PHE A 151 0.20 7.55 7.05
CA PHE A 151 0.34 8.29 8.29
C PHE A 151 0.49 9.78 7.98
N ARG A 152 -0.52 10.56 8.38
CA ARG A 152 -0.51 12.01 8.18
C ARG A 152 0.47 12.70 9.12
N CYS A 153 1.15 13.72 8.60
CA CYS A 153 1.74 14.74 9.46
C CYS A 153 0.59 15.56 10.09
N HIS A 154 0.67 15.85 11.39
CA HIS A 154 -0.35 16.60 12.13
C HIS A 154 -0.60 18.03 11.60
N HIS A 155 0.25 18.54 10.70
CA HIS A 155 0.28 19.97 10.40
C HIS A 155 -0.54 20.47 9.20
N LYS A 156 -1.03 19.67 8.24
CA LYS A 156 -1.73 20.23 7.05
C LYS A 156 -2.87 19.38 6.46
N ARG A 157 -3.94 20.06 6.03
CA ARG A 157 -5.16 19.51 5.37
C ARG A 157 -5.01 19.57 3.84
N GLY A 158 -5.27 18.45 3.15
CA GLY A 158 -5.47 18.41 1.69
C GLY A 158 -4.97 17.12 1.05
N PHE A 159 -5.86 16.16 0.80
CA PHE A 159 -5.53 14.89 0.14
C PHE A 159 -6.75 14.36 -0.61
N ARG A 160 -6.56 13.84 -1.83
CA ARG A 160 -7.63 13.23 -2.63
C ARG A 160 -7.33 11.76 -2.89
N ARG A 161 -8.21 10.86 -2.46
CA ARG A 161 -8.20 9.44 -2.86
C ARG A 161 -9.20 9.27 -4.02
N ARG A 162 -8.77 8.78 -5.19
CA ARG A 162 -9.69 8.32 -6.25
C ARG A 162 -9.84 6.79 -6.16
N ARG A 163 -11.06 6.28 -6.38
CA ARG A 163 -11.45 4.87 -6.19
C ARG A 163 -11.12 4.03 -7.44
N ALA A 164 -10.89 2.72 -7.25
CA ALA A 164 -10.55 1.77 -8.31
C ALA A 164 -11.64 1.52 -9.36
N VAL A 165 -11.16 1.09 -10.52
CA VAL A 165 -11.90 0.31 -11.52
C VAL A 165 -11.64 -1.17 -11.22
N THR A 166 -12.65 -1.88 -10.73
CA THR A 166 -12.60 -3.34 -10.58
C THR A 166 -13.09 -3.99 -11.87
N GLY A 167 -12.16 -4.40 -12.74
CA GLY A 167 -12.47 -5.28 -13.87
C GLY A 167 -12.28 -6.74 -13.44
N GLY A 168 -13.18 -7.64 -13.83
CA GLY A 168 -13.24 -9.06 -13.42
C GLY A 168 -12.09 -9.98 -13.90
N SER A 169 -10.87 -9.46 -14.03
CA SER A 169 -9.69 -10.19 -14.49
C SER A 169 -8.84 -10.72 -13.32
N ARG A 170 -7.88 -11.63 -13.60
CA ARG A 170 -6.88 -12.16 -12.62
C ARG A 170 -5.95 -11.09 -12.04
N SER A 171 -6.04 -9.86 -12.54
CA SER A 171 -5.32 -8.68 -12.09
C SER A 171 -6.27 -7.61 -11.57
N SER A 172 -5.92 -7.02 -10.43
CA SER A 172 -6.64 -5.90 -9.81
C SER A 172 -5.66 -4.76 -9.54
N GLY A 173 -6.02 -3.55 -9.96
CA GLY A 173 -5.17 -2.36 -9.83
C GLY A 173 -5.86 -1.22 -9.06
N TRP A 174 -5.08 -0.48 -8.28
CA TRP A 174 -5.51 0.71 -7.54
C TRP A 174 -4.51 1.85 -7.75
N ARG A 175 -5.01 3.08 -7.87
CA ARG A 175 -4.20 4.29 -8.04
C ARG A 175 -4.58 5.32 -6.97
N VAL A 176 -3.58 5.90 -6.31
CA VAL A 176 -3.74 7.03 -5.38
C VAL A 176 -2.85 8.17 -5.88
N SER A 177 -3.41 9.38 -5.96
CA SER A 177 -2.67 10.58 -6.35
C SER A 177 -2.70 11.59 -5.21
N PHE A 178 -1.54 12.16 -4.93
CA PHE A 178 -1.25 13.06 -3.83
C PHE A 178 -0.96 14.43 -4.47
N ALA A 179 -1.96 15.31 -4.51
CA ALA A 179 -1.78 16.67 -5.04
C ALA A 179 -1.33 17.64 -3.94
N SER A 180 -0.32 18.47 -4.24
CA SER A 180 0.24 19.48 -3.31
C SER A 180 -0.65 20.74 -3.13
N SER A 181 -1.76 20.86 -3.87
CA SER A 181 -2.55 22.09 -3.90
C SER A 181 -3.37 22.32 -2.61
N TYR A 182 -3.03 23.39 -1.90
CA TYR A 182 -3.90 24.07 -0.93
C TYR A 182 -5.12 24.65 -1.68
N ARG A 183 -6.24 23.91 -1.79
CA ARG A 183 -7.59 24.48 -1.94
C ARG A 183 -8.68 23.41 -1.80
N ARG A 184 -9.47 23.58 -0.73
CA ARG A 184 -10.86 23.14 -0.42
C ARG A 184 -11.19 21.63 -0.38
N ASN A 185 -11.56 21.24 0.86
CA ASN A 185 -12.45 20.17 1.35
C ASN A 185 -12.79 19.03 0.41
N TRP A 186 -12.45 17.77 0.77
CA TRP A 186 -13.36 16.62 0.56
C TRP A 186 -13.08 15.51 1.62
N ILE A 187 -14.14 15.02 2.24
CA ILE A 187 -14.20 13.92 3.23
C ILE A 187 -14.32 12.58 2.48
N LEU A 188 -13.76 11.49 3.02
CA LEU A 188 -14.04 10.13 2.55
C LEU A 188 -14.16 9.15 3.73
N THR A 189 -15.36 8.63 3.91
CA THR A 189 -15.69 7.41 4.65
C THR A 189 -15.66 6.22 3.67
N SER A 190 -15.30 5.03 4.15
CA SER A 190 -15.73 3.79 3.47
C SER A 190 -16.31 2.83 4.50
N SER A 191 -17.63 2.83 4.59
CA SER A 191 -18.41 1.76 5.22
C SER A 191 -18.52 0.60 4.23
N ARG A 192 -17.88 -0.53 4.56
CA ARG A 192 -18.47 -1.85 4.31
C ARG A 192 -18.32 -2.65 5.60
N ARG A 193 -19.35 -2.57 6.45
CA ARG A 193 -19.59 -3.62 7.43
C ARG A 193 -19.91 -4.88 6.62
N TYR A 194 -19.09 -5.92 6.72
CA TYR A 194 -19.55 -7.26 6.37
C TYR A 194 -20.39 -7.75 7.56
N ARG A 195 -21.70 -7.93 7.34
CA ARG A 195 -22.52 -8.75 8.23
C ARG A 195 -22.02 -10.19 8.05
N ALA A 196 -21.64 -10.83 9.14
CA ALA A 196 -21.71 -12.28 9.21
C ALA A 196 -23.19 -12.63 9.04
N SER A 197 -23.55 -13.30 7.94
CA SER A 197 -24.78 -14.06 7.88
C SER A 197 -24.65 -15.21 8.87
N GLY A 198 -25.56 -15.25 9.84
CA GLY A 198 -25.66 -16.32 10.83
C GLY A 198 -26.21 -17.62 10.27
#